data_AF-W4PDX9-F1
#
_entry.id   AF-W4PDX9-F1
#
_cell.length_a   1.000
_cell.length_b   1.000
_cell.length_c   1.000
_cell.angle_alpha   90.00
_cell.angle_beta   90.00
_cell.angle_gamma   90.00
#
_symmetry.space_group_name_H-M   'P 1'
#
loop_
_entity.id
_entity.type
_entity.pdbx_description
1 polymer ?
#
loop_
_entity_poly.entity_id
_entity_poly.type
_entity_poly.pdbx_seq_one_letter_code
_entity_poly.pdbx_strand_id
1 'polypeptide(L)'
;MKRLPGQNWGASLVPEIPRIGTGSFVSCRSGYYVWKHWSNWERNFNNGAVNTSDKPIFKIEEILLNVAEAKFELGSFNQAVADKTINKLRARAGVAKMVVADIDDNFDPDRAKYYPKNNDRGVTLDPVLWEIRRERIVELMGEGFGFYDVRRWRMAPWFLNRAATGIWMSKAEAAKKNMTLYNPSTGYSDGTSGSMAEGHLFLFNDPLKEGKGWLEKYYLYQIPTSEILLNPKLEQNPGW
;
A
#
# COMPACT_ATOMS: atom_id res chain seq x y z
N MET A 1 -14.62 10.74 -19.10
CA MET A 1 -15.29 10.18 -17.90
C MET A 1 -14.73 8.78 -17.64
N LYS A 2 -14.20 8.51 -16.44
CA LYS A 2 -13.68 7.18 -16.06
C LYS A 2 -14.86 6.21 -15.98
N ARG A 3 -14.92 5.18 -16.82
CA ARG A 3 -15.96 4.15 -16.76
C ARG A 3 -15.57 3.12 -15.72
N LEU A 4 -16.30 3.07 -14.62
CA LEU A 4 -16.10 2.04 -13.60
C LEU A 4 -16.59 0.68 -14.13
N PRO A 5 -15.93 -0.43 -13.77
CA PRO A 5 -16.40 -1.77 -14.11
C PRO A 5 -17.74 -2.03 -13.41
N GLY A 6 -18.83 -1.86 -14.15
CA GLY A 6 -20.20 -1.99 -13.67
C GLY A 6 -20.98 -3.13 -14.31
N GLN A 7 -20.36 -3.91 -15.19
CA GLN A 7 -21.01 -5.03 -15.86
C GLN A 7 -20.01 -6.16 -16.15
N ASN A 8 -20.51 -7.40 -16.21
CA ASN A 8 -19.76 -8.52 -16.77
C ASN A 8 -19.85 -8.54 -18.32
N TRP A 9 -19.20 -9.53 -18.93
CA TRP A 9 -19.21 -9.73 -20.38
C TRP A 9 -20.59 -10.07 -20.96
N GLY A 10 -21.50 -10.63 -20.15
CA GLY A 10 -22.89 -10.90 -20.53
C GLY A 10 -23.81 -9.69 -20.36
N ALA A 11 -23.26 -8.48 -20.22
CA ALA A 11 -23.95 -7.24 -19.91
C ALA A 11 -24.80 -7.29 -18.62
N SER A 12 -24.54 -8.27 -17.74
CA SER A 12 -25.14 -8.29 -16.40
C SER A 12 -24.49 -7.21 -15.57
N LEU A 13 -25.29 -6.30 -15.05
CA LEU A 13 -24.83 -5.24 -14.19
C LEU A 13 -24.35 -5.80 -12.84
N VAL A 14 -23.33 -5.17 -12.27
CA VAL A 14 -22.90 -5.43 -10.89
C VAL A 14 -24.04 -5.00 -9.97
N PRO A 15 -24.61 -5.89 -9.14
CA PRO A 15 -25.80 -5.58 -8.36
C PRO A 15 -25.53 -4.65 -7.17
N GLU A 16 -24.29 -4.61 -6.66
CA GLU A 16 -23.90 -3.82 -5.49
C GLU A 16 -22.40 -3.46 -5.58
N ILE A 17 -22.00 -2.30 -5.05
CA ILE A 17 -20.59 -1.90 -4.91
C ILE A 17 -20.40 -1.32 -3.49
N PRO A 18 -19.45 -1.84 -2.68
CA PRO A 18 -18.55 -2.94 -2.98
C PRO A 18 -19.27 -4.31 -2.97
N ARG A 19 -18.91 -5.18 -3.91
CA ARG A 19 -19.43 -6.54 -3.99
C ARG A 19 -18.54 -7.49 -3.20
N ILE A 20 -18.93 -7.76 -1.96
CA ILE A 20 -18.10 -8.53 -1.03
C ILE A 20 -18.26 -10.03 -1.28
N GLY A 21 -17.15 -10.74 -1.54
CA GLY A 21 -17.15 -12.18 -1.77
C GLY A 21 -15.94 -12.68 -2.56
N THR A 22 -15.92 -13.98 -2.87
CA THR A 22 -14.77 -14.68 -3.48
C THR A 22 -15.06 -15.35 -4.83
N GLY A 23 -16.27 -15.24 -5.38
CA GLY A 23 -16.72 -16.10 -6.49
C GLY A 23 -17.55 -15.41 -7.57
N SER A 24 -17.36 -14.12 -7.85
CA SER A 24 -18.12 -13.47 -8.93
C SER A 24 -17.39 -12.32 -9.62
N PHE A 25 -17.93 -11.82 -10.73
CA PHE A 25 -17.34 -10.68 -11.44
C PHE A 25 -17.34 -9.44 -10.53
N VAL A 26 -16.22 -8.72 -10.55
CA VAL A 26 -16.03 -7.50 -9.75
C VAL A 26 -16.28 -7.75 -8.26
N SER A 27 -15.96 -8.95 -7.72
CA SER A 27 -15.98 -9.20 -6.28
C SER A 27 -14.67 -8.80 -5.60
N CYS A 28 -14.75 -8.34 -4.34
CA CYS A 28 -13.59 -8.03 -3.50
C CYS A 28 -13.77 -8.62 -2.10
N ARG A 29 -12.68 -9.00 -1.44
CA ARG A 29 -12.73 -9.44 -0.03
C ARG A 29 -12.53 -8.29 0.96
N SER A 30 -11.72 -7.30 0.61
CA SER A 30 -11.40 -6.16 1.47
C SER A 30 -12.46 -5.05 1.45
N GLY A 31 -13.40 -5.08 0.50
CA GLY A 31 -14.30 -3.95 0.23
C GLY A 31 -13.66 -2.86 -0.64
N TYR A 32 -12.41 -3.02 -1.06
CA TYR A 32 -11.69 -2.08 -1.93
C TYR A 32 -11.31 -2.72 -3.27
N TYR A 33 -11.21 -1.88 -4.30
CA TYR A 33 -10.73 -2.25 -5.63
C TYR A 33 -9.53 -1.41 -6.03
N VAL A 34 -8.59 -2.01 -6.76
CA VAL A 34 -7.53 -1.26 -7.45
C VAL A 34 -7.92 -1.11 -8.91
N TRP A 35 -8.13 0.13 -9.35
CA TRP A 35 -8.51 0.45 -10.74
C TRP A 35 -7.39 1.09 -11.56
N LYS A 36 -6.22 1.30 -10.97
CA LYS A 36 -5.10 1.89 -11.69
C LYS A 36 -4.66 0.95 -12.82
N HIS A 37 -4.43 1.51 -14.00
CA HIS A 37 -4.16 0.77 -15.24
C HIS A 37 -5.29 -0.17 -15.70
N TRP A 38 -6.50 -0.03 -15.16
CA TRP A 38 -7.69 -0.69 -15.74
C TRP A 38 -8.19 0.14 -16.93
N SER A 39 -8.00 -0.38 -18.15
CA SER A 39 -8.48 0.24 -19.38
C SER A 39 -9.63 -0.57 -19.97
N ASN A 40 -10.81 0.06 -20.10
CA ASN A 40 -11.92 -0.49 -20.90
C ASN A 40 -11.87 0.00 -22.35
N TRP A 41 -10.81 0.72 -22.74
CA TRP A 41 -10.62 1.26 -24.10
C TRP A 41 -9.86 0.31 -25.01
N GLU A 42 -9.05 -0.57 -24.44
CA GLU A 42 -8.31 -1.59 -25.18
C GLU A 42 -9.19 -2.80 -25.49
N ARG A 43 -8.90 -3.50 -26.59
CA ARG A 43 -9.63 -4.69 -26.99
C ARG A 43 -9.45 -5.78 -25.94
N ASN A 44 -10.50 -6.04 -25.18
CA ASN A 44 -10.54 -7.13 -24.21
C ASN A 44 -11.01 -8.41 -24.91
N PHE A 45 -10.23 -9.49 -24.86
CA PHE A 45 -10.56 -10.79 -25.46
C PHE A 45 -10.56 -11.89 -24.39
N ASN A 46 -11.77 -12.38 -24.06
CA ASN A 46 -12.01 -13.30 -22.94
C ASN A 46 -11.42 -14.71 -23.14
N ASN A 47 -11.27 -15.14 -24.40
CA ASN A 47 -10.69 -16.44 -24.73
C ASN A 47 -9.23 -16.32 -25.20
N GLY A 48 -8.61 -15.17 -24.93
CA GLY A 48 -7.18 -14.95 -25.16
C GLY A 48 -6.39 -15.38 -23.93
N ALA A 49 -5.19 -15.91 -24.16
CA ALA A 49 -4.25 -16.17 -23.07
C ALA A 49 -3.81 -14.88 -22.35
N VAL A 50 -3.89 -13.72 -23.03
CA VAL A 50 -3.48 -12.42 -22.52
C VAL A 50 -4.39 -11.30 -23.01
N ASN A 51 -4.49 -10.23 -22.21
CA ASN A 51 -4.95 -8.91 -22.66
C ASN A 51 -3.76 -7.95 -22.56
N THR A 52 -3.58 -7.10 -23.57
CA THR A 52 -2.47 -6.14 -23.63
C THR A 52 -2.91 -4.78 -23.12
N SER A 53 -2.07 -4.14 -22.31
CA SER A 53 -2.28 -2.78 -21.85
C SER A 53 -0.96 -2.05 -21.75
N ASP A 54 -0.90 -0.83 -22.27
CA ASP A 54 0.29 0.00 -22.21
C ASP A 54 0.47 0.59 -20.80
N LYS A 55 1.64 0.34 -20.20
CA LYS A 55 1.96 0.78 -18.84
C LYS A 55 3.33 1.48 -18.81
N PRO A 56 3.40 2.74 -18.34
CA PRO A 56 4.68 3.42 -18.23
C PRO A 56 5.54 2.75 -17.14
N ILE A 57 6.81 2.46 -17.48
CA ILE A 57 7.81 1.99 -16.52
C ILE A 57 8.47 3.19 -15.82
N PHE A 58 8.72 4.26 -16.58
CA PHE A 58 9.23 5.53 -16.08
C PHE A 58 8.26 6.65 -16.46
N LYS A 59 8.04 7.58 -15.53
CA LYS A 59 7.13 8.70 -15.74
C LYS A 59 7.62 9.95 -15.01
N ILE A 60 7.23 11.11 -15.51
CA ILE A 60 7.70 12.40 -14.99
C ILE A 60 7.35 12.58 -13.51
N GLU A 61 6.23 12.00 -13.08
CA GLU A 61 5.77 12.05 -11.69
C GLU A 61 6.77 11.42 -10.72
N GLU A 62 7.34 10.27 -11.09
CA GLU A 62 8.38 9.62 -10.30
C GLU A 62 9.62 10.52 -10.21
N ILE A 63 10.02 11.15 -11.32
CA ILE A 63 11.17 12.07 -11.36
C ILE A 63 10.94 13.26 -10.43
N LEU A 64 9.75 13.88 -10.45
CA LEU A 64 9.41 15.00 -9.58
C LEU A 64 9.47 14.61 -8.10
N LEU A 65 8.98 13.40 -7.76
CA LEU A 65 9.04 12.86 -6.41
C LEU A 65 10.47 12.51 -5.98
N ASN A 66 11.28 11.95 -6.88
CA ASN A 66 12.71 11.68 -6.64
C ASN A 66 13.48 12.97 -6.35
N VAL A 67 13.20 14.05 -7.11
CA VAL A 67 13.79 15.38 -6.86
C VAL A 67 13.35 15.95 -5.51
N ALA A 68 12.07 15.83 -5.15
CA ALA A 68 11.55 16.31 -3.86
C ALA A 68 12.25 15.61 -2.68
N GLU A 69 12.31 14.28 -2.71
CA GLU A 69 12.94 13.46 -1.67
C GLU A 69 14.45 13.75 -1.59
N ALA A 70 15.17 13.77 -2.72
CA ALA A 70 16.60 14.08 -2.72
C ALA A 70 16.91 15.49 -2.22
N LYS A 71 16.09 16.49 -2.57
CA LYS A 71 16.25 17.87 -2.07
C LYS A 71 16.03 17.96 -0.57
N PHE A 72 15.11 17.16 -0.03
CA PHE A 72 14.88 17.09 1.41
C PHE A 72 16.09 16.50 2.13
N GLU A 73 16.59 15.36 1.67
CA GLU A 73 17.77 14.71 2.28
C GLU A 73 19.04 15.59 2.18
N LEU A 74 19.12 16.47 1.17
CA LEU A 74 20.18 17.48 1.03
C LEU A 74 19.97 18.75 1.88
N GLY A 75 18.90 18.85 2.68
CA GLY A 75 18.57 20.04 3.47
C GLY A 75 18.19 21.27 2.63
N SER A 76 17.76 21.07 1.39
CA SER A 76 17.48 22.14 0.42
C SER A 76 16.03 22.15 -0.09
N PHE A 77 15.16 21.34 0.52
CA PHE A 77 13.73 21.35 0.22
C PHE A 77 13.06 22.57 0.84
N ASN A 78 12.33 23.32 0.02
CA ASN A 78 11.60 24.53 0.43
C ASN A 78 10.36 24.68 -0.46
N GLN A 79 9.57 25.74 -0.22
CA GLN A 79 8.34 25.98 -0.99
C GLN A 79 8.60 26.07 -2.50
N ALA A 80 9.68 26.69 -2.94
CA ALA A 80 10.01 26.81 -4.37
C ALA A 80 10.33 25.45 -5.02
N VAL A 81 10.91 24.52 -4.26
CA VAL A 81 11.10 23.12 -4.70
C VAL A 81 9.73 22.43 -4.75
N ALA A 82 8.92 22.53 -3.69
CA ALA A 82 7.59 21.92 -3.65
C ALA A 82 6.70 22.39 -4.81
N ASP A 83 6.74 23.68 -5.16
CA ASP A 83 6.01 24.30 -6.28
C ASP A 83 6.42 23.77 -7.66
N LYS A 84 7.67 23.32 -7.80
CA LYS A 84 8.20 22.72 -9.03
C LYS A 84 8.05 21.20 -9.08
N THR A 85 7.77 20.54 -7.96
CA THR A 85 7.64 19.08 -7.86
C THR A 85 6.23 18.66 -7.40
N ILE A 86 6.01 18.47 -6.09
CA ILE A 86 4.79 17.92 -5.50
C ILE A 86 3.56 18.74 -5.87
N ASN A 87 3.64 20.07 -5.86
CA ASN A 87 2.50 20.91 -6.19
C ASN A 87 2.09 20.86 -7.66
N LYS A 88 2.97 20.43 -8.57
CA LYS A 88 2.58 20.10 -9.96
C LYS A 88 1.66 18.88 -9.98
N LEU A 89 1.97 17.87 -9.16
CA LEU A 89 1.18 16.65 -9.03
C LEU A 89 -0.15 16.90 -8.33
N ARG A 90 -0.12 17.62 -7.19
CA ARG A 90 -1.34 17.97 -6.44
C ARG A 90 -2.29 18.82 -7.27
N ALA A 91 -1.79 19.81 -8.00
CA ALA A 91 -2.62 20.62 -8.90
C ALA A 91 -3.29 19.77 -10.00
N ARG A 92 -2.54 18.85 -10.63
CA ARG A 92 -3.09 17.92 -11.64
C ARG A 92 -4.14 16.98 -11.05
N ALA A 93 -3.95 16.53 -9.81
CA ALA A 93 -4.87 15.64 -9.11
C ALA A 93 -6.06 16.34 -8.45
N GLY A 94 -6.12 17.69 -8.47
CA GLY A 94 -7.16 18.45 -7.78
C GLY A 94 -7.04 18.44 -6.25
N VAL A 95 -5.84 18.21 -5.73
CA VAL A 95 -5.52 18.24 -4.30
C VAL A 95 -4.99 19.63 -3.93
N ALA A 96 -5.32 20.12 -2.73
CA ALA A 96 -4.79 21.38 -2.20
C ALA A 96 -3.25 21.42 -2.27
N LYS A 97 -2.66 22.59 -2.48
CA LYS A 97 -1.19 22.72 -2.54
C LYS A 97 -0.55 22.40 -1.19
N MET A 98 0.62 21.77 -1.24
CA MET A 98 1.55 21.65 -0.12
C MET A 98 2.11 23.04 0.20
N VAL A 99 1.84 23.51 1.42
CA VAL A 99 2.45 24.70 2.02
C VAL A 99 3.45 24.22 3.06
N VAL A 100 4.74 24.30 2.74
CA VAL A 100 5.80 23.69 3.58
C VAL A 100 5.83 24.29 4.98
N ALA A 101 5.51 25.58 5.12
CA ALA A 101 5.49 26.28 6.40
C ALA A 101 4.37 25.79 7.35
N ASP A 102 3.31 25.16 6.81
CA ASP A 102 2.18 24.67 7.61
C ASP A 102 2.44 23.26 8.16
N ILE A 103 3.50 22.59 7.71
CA ILE A 103 3.80 21.20 8.04
C ILE A 103 4.76 21.17 9.23
N ASP A 104 4.18 21.08 10.42
CA ASP A 104 4.88 20.94 11.70
C ASP A 104 4.59 19.57 12.36
N ASP A 105 5.07 19.39 13.59
CA ASP A 105 4.86 18.16 14.35
C ASP A 105 3.39 17.87 14.70
N ASN A 106 2.49 18.86 14.59
CA ASN A 106 1.06 18.74 14.84
C ASN A 106 0.25 18.50 13.56
N PHE A 107 0.84 18.71 12.38
CA PHE A 107 0.18 18.50 11.10
C PHE A 107 -0.33 17.06 10.92
N ASP A 108 0.47 16.08 11.36
CA ASP A 108 0.09 14.67 11.49
C ASP A 108 0.66 14.09 12.80
N PRO A 109 -0.15 14.04 13.88
CA PRO A 109 0.28 13.50 15.17
C PRO A 109 0.62 12.00 15.12
N ASP A 110 0.00 11.25 14.20
CA ASP A 110 0.17 9.80 14.04
C ASP A 110 1.12 9.45 12.87
N ARG A 111 2.04 10.39 12.55
CA ARG A 111 3.00 10.23 11.46
C ARG A 111 3.89 9.00 11.62
N ALA A 112 4.32 8.50 10.47
CA ALA A 112 5.00 7.21 10.40
C ALA A 112 6.38 7.20 11.07
N LYS A 113 6.79 5.99 11.47
CA LYS A 113 8.12 5.72 12.02
C LYS A 113 8.99 4.96 11.02
N TYR A 114 10.28 5.20 11.06
CA TYR A 114 11.29 4.35 10.42
C TYR A 114 12.14 3.64 11.49
N TYR A 115 12.77 2.53 11.11
CA TYR A 115 13.42 1.60 12.01
C TYR A 115 14.89 1.42 11.60
N PRO A 116 15.79 2.28 12.08
CA PRO A 116 17.23 2.09 11.92
C PRO A 116 17.66 0.70 12.37
N LYS A 117 18.74 0.19 11.79
CA LYS A 117 19.31 -1.09 12.24
C LYS A 117 19.63 -1.00 13.74
N ASN A 118 19.23 -2.02 14.49
CA ASN A 118 19.35 -2.10 15.96
C ASN A 118 18.48 -1.08 16.73
N ASN A 119 17.41 -0.55 16.13
CA ASN A 119 16.44 0.29 16.82
C ASN A 119 15.01 -0.19 16.56
N ASP A 120 14.53 -1.10 17.41
CA ASP A 120 13.19 -1.68 17.32
C ASP A 120 12.08 -0.74 17.83
N ARG A 121 12.44 0.33 18.56
CA ARG A 121 11.48 1.34 19.02
C ARG A 121 10.99 2.24 17.88
N GLY A 122 11.78 2.31 16.80
CA GLY A 122 11.55 3.20 15.68
C GLY A 122 11.80 4.67 16.05
N VAL A 123 11.93 5.49 15.02
CA VAL A 123 12.10 6.94 15.11
C VAL A 123 10.99 7.58 14.29
N THR A 124 10.29 8.53 14.90
CA THR A 124 9.25 9.32 14.22
C THR A 124 9.88 10.14 13.11
N LEU A 125 9.27 10.11 11.92
CA LEU A 125 9.78 10.89 10.79
C LEU A 125 9.59 12.39 10.99
N ASP A 126 10.46 13.15 10.34
CA ASP A 126 10.24 14.58 10.11
C ASP A 126 8.89 14.78 9.39
N PRO A 127 8.08 15.76 9.80
CA PRO A 127 6.73 15.94 9.27
C PRO A 127 6.73 16.25 7.77
N VAL A 128 7.70 17.01 7.27
CA VAL A 128 7.82 17.33 5.84
C VAL A 128 8.26 16.10 5.05
N LEU A 129 9.25 15.35 5.56
CA LEU A 129 9.68 14.10 4.92
C LEU A 129 8.53 13.09 4.82
N TRP A 130 7.71 13.00 5.87
CA TRP A 130 6.56 12.11 5.86
C TRP A 130 5.57 12.47 4.76
N GLU A 131 5.25 13.76 4.59
CA GLU A 131 4.36 14.19 3.52
C GLU A 131 4.96 13.97 2.11
N ILE A 132 6.27 14.17 1.92
CA ILE A 132 6.95 13.83 0.66
C ILE A 132 6.79 12.33 0.33
N ARG A 133 7.00 11.46 1.33
CA ARG A 133 6.88 10.00 1.16
C ARG A 133 5.42 9.58 0.97
N ARG A 134 4.47 10.23 1.65
CA ARG A 134 3.02 10.02 1.48
C ARG A 134 2.56 10.36 0.06
N GLU A 135 3.00 11.49 -0.48
CA GLU A 135 2.73 11.88 -1.88
C GLU A 135 3.26 10.81 -2.85
N ARG A 136 4.47 10.29 -2.60
CA ARG A 136 5.03 9.19 -3.40
C ARG A 136 4.19 7.92 -3.32
N ILE A 137 3.77 7.51 -2.12
CA ILE A 137 2.94 6.32 -1.91
C ILE A 137 1.62 6.45 -2.67
N VAL A 138 0.96 7.59 -2.59
CA VAL A 138 -0.35 7.84 -3.24
C VAL A 138 -0.19 7.90 -4.77
N GLU A 139 0.74 8.71 -5.26
CA GLU A 139 0.94 8.93 -6.70
C GLU A 139 1.36 7.66 -7.44
N LEU A 140 2.19 6.83 -6.80
CA LEU A 140 2.77 5.61 -7.38
C LEU A 140 2.10 4.32 -6.90
N MET A 141 0.96 4.42 -6.19
CA MET A 141 0.21 3.26 -5.71
C MET A 141 -0.07 2.28 -6.86
N GLY A 142 0.21 1.00 -6.68
CA GLY A 142 -0.07 -0.04 -7.69
C GLY A 142 0.93 -0.14 -8.85
N GLU A 143 2.06 0.59 -8.79
CA GLU A 143 3.08 0.60 -9.85
C GLU A 143 4.38 -0.13 -9.45
N GLY A 144 4.36 -0.89 -8.35
CA GLY A 144 5.49 -1.73 -7.93
C GLY A 144 6.56 -1.03 -7.08
N PHE A 145 6.47 0.28 -6.84
CA PHE A 145 7.45 1.01 -6.02
C PHE A 145 7.36 0.74 -4.52
N GLY A 146 6.14 0.55 -3.99
CA GLY A 146 5.89 0.56 -2.55
C GLY A 146 6.72 -0.44 -1.73
N PHE A 147 6.98 -1.64 -2.26
CA PHE A 147 7.79 -2.62 -1.54
C PHE A 147 9.27 -2.21 -1.45
N TYR A 148 9.82 -1.66 -2.53
CA TYR A 148 11.21 -1.17 -2.54
C TYR A 148 11.37 0.11 -1.72
N ASP A 149 10.38 1.01 -1.79
CA ASP A 149 10.35 2.25 -1.01
C ASP A 149 10.33 1.96 0.50
N VAL A 150 9.44 1.08 0.95
CA VAL A 150 9.34 0.69 2.36
C VAL A 150 10.64 0.02 2.86
N ARG A 151 11.35 -0.72 2.01
CA ARG A 151 12.66 -1.32 2.33
C ARG A 151 13.76 -0.27 2.43
N ARG A 152 13.93 0.59 1.42
CA ARG A 152 15.01 1.60 1.41
C ARG A 152 14.82 2.67 2.49
N TRP A 153 13.58 2.99 2.84
CA TRP A 153 13.26 3.89 3.95
C TRP A 153 13.39 3.24 5.33
N ARG A 154 13.59 1.93 5.38
CA ARG A 154 13.54 1.13 6.61
C ARG A 154 12.25 1.31 7.41
N MET A 155 11.12 1.37 6.71
CA MET A 155 9.79 1.56 7.30
C MET A 155 8.96 0.26 7.32
N ALA A 156 9.56 -0.87 6.95
CA ALA A 156 8.85 -2.13 6.84
C ALA A 156 8.12 -2.55 8.13
N PRO A 157 8.70 -2.41 9.33
CA PRO A 157 7.95 -2.67 10.56
C PRO A 157 6.71 -1.77 10.73
N TRP A 158 6.76 -0.49 10.33
CA TRP A 158 5.59 0.41 10.43
C TRP A 158 4.41 -0.08 9.60
N PHE A 159 4.68 -0.52 8.36
CA PHE A 159 3.64 -0.90 7.42
C PHE A 159 3.22 -2.37 7.52
N LEU A 160 4.18 -3.27 7.72
CA LEU A 160 3.97 -4.71 7.59
C LEU A 160 3.74 -5.43 8.93
N ASN A 161 3.99 -4.78 10.07
CA ASN A 161 3.64 -5.33 11.39
C ASN A 161 2.23 -4.93 11.85
N ARG A 162 1.38 -4.49 10.92
CA ARG A 162 -0.01 -4.11 11.19
C ARG A 162 -0.93 -5.06 10.44
N ALA A 163 -2.04 -5.44 11.08
CA ALA A 163 -3.05 -6.25 10.40
C ALA A 163 -3.67 -5.45 9.24
N ALA A 164 -3.65 -6.03 8.04
CA ALA A 164 -4.42 -5.52 6.92
C ALA A 164 -5.89 -5.93 7.10
N THR A 165 -6.78 -4.95 7.20
CA THR A 165 -8.21 -5.13 7.39
C THR A 165 -9.01 -4.57 6.21
N GLY A 166 -10.26 -5.01 6.07
CA GLY A 166 -11.16 -4.49 5.05
C GLY A 166 -11.94 -3.25 5.52
N ILE A 167 -12.97 -2.88 4.78
CA ILE A 167 -13.87 -1.77 5.15
C ILE A 167 -14.50 -1.95 6.53
N TRP A 168 -14.91 -0.84 7.14
CA TRP A 168 -15.75 -0.84 8.35
C TRP A 168 -17.18 -1.24 8.01
N MET A 169 -17.76 -2.18 8.77
CA MET A 169 -19.16 -2.58 8.62
C MET A 169 -19.73 -3.21 9.90
N SER A 170 -21.05 -3.36 9.95
CA SER A 170 -21.72 -4.08 11.03
C SER A 170 -21.48 -5.58 10.95
N LYS A 171 -21.48 -6.26 12.10
CA LYS A 171 -21.36 -7.73 12.17
C LYS A 171 -22.48 -8.43 11.41
N ALA A 172 -23.70 -7.88 11.45
CA ALA A 172 -24.84 -8.44 10.74
C ALA A 172 -24.64 -8.43 9.22
N GLU A 173 -24.12 -7.34 8.66
CA GLU A 173 -23.82 -7.26 7.23
C GLU A 173 -22.61 -8.14 6.86
N ALA A 174 -21.58 -8.20 7.70
CA ALA A 174 -20.44 -9.09 7.47
C ALA A 174 -20.87 -10.56 7.41
N ALA A 175 -21.74 -10.98 8.35
CA ALA A 175 -22.27 -12.33 8.41
C ALA A 175 -23.09 -12.71 7.16
N LYS A 176 -23.90 -11.79 6.63
CA LYS A 176 -24.63 -12.00 5.34
C LYS A 176 -23.69 -12.26 4.17
N LYS A 177 -22.45 -11.78 4.24
CA LYS A 177 -21.40 -11.97 3.22
C LYS A 177 -20.42 -13.10 3.57
N ASN A 178 -20.74 -13.94 4.57
CA ASN A 178 -19.86 -14.99 5.10
C ASN A 178 -18.48 -14.46 5.55
N MET A 179 -18.46 -13.26 6.11
CA MET A 179 -17.27 -12.62 6.66
C MET A 179 -17.41 -12.35 8.16
N THR A 180 -16.28 -12.16 8.81
CA THR A 180 -16.18 -11.81 10.23
C THR A 180 -15.46 -10.47 10.39
N LEU A 181 -15.55 -9.90 11.59
CA LEU A 181 -14.85 -8.67 11.95
C LEU A 181 -13.45 -9.01 12.49
N TYR A 182 -12.49 -8.11 12.29
CA TYR A 182 -11.17 -8.19 12.92
C TYR A 182 -11.26 -7.65 14.35
N ASN A 183 -10.83 -8.46 15.32
CA ASN A 183 -10.77 -8.07 16.72
C ASN A 183 -9.39 -7.48 17.04
N PRO A 184 -9.28 -6.15 17.25
CA PRO A 184 -7.99 -5.50 17.50
C PRO A 184 -7.36 -5.89 18.84
N SER A 185 -8.15 -6.34 19.82
CA SER A 185 -7.65 -6.76 21.13
C SER A 185 -6.92 -8.10 21.07
N THR A 186 -7.43 -9.04 20.27
CA THR A 186 -6.81 -10.36 20.11
C THR A 186 -5.82 -10.40 18.95
N GLY A 187 -6.03 -9.58 17.91
CA GLY A 187 -5.30 -9.62 16.65
C GLY A 187 -5.80 -10.71 15.69
N TYR A 188 -6.97 -11.28 15.94
CA TYR A 188 -7.55 -12.38 15.16
C TYR A 188 -8.97 -12.04 14.72
N SER A 189 -9.61 -12.96 13.98
CA SER A 189 -11.04 -12.89 13.69
C SER A 189 -11.86 -12.88 14.98
N ASP A 190 -12.86 -12.01 15.08
CA ASP A 190 -13.86 -12.03 16.15
C ASP A 190 -14.82 -13.24 16.04
N GLY A 191 -14.77 -13.98 14.92
CA GLY A 191 -15.61 -15.14 14.69
C GLY A 191 -17.09 -14.79 14.52
N THR A 192 -17.92 -15.83 14.43
CA THR A 192 -19.39 -15.68 14.32
C THR A 192 -20.04 -15.43 15.69
N SER A 193 -19.42 -15.92 16.77
CA SER A 193 -19.90 -15.79 18.16
C SER A 193 -19.29 -14.62 18.94
N GLY A 194 -18.38 -13.84 18.35
CA GLY A 194 -17.75 -12.70 19.02
C GLY A 194 -18.73 -11.58 19.39
N SER A 195 -18.32 -10.69 20.29
CA SER A 195 -19.20 -9.67 20.86
C SER A 195 -19.24 -8.35 20.07
N MET A 196 -18.41 -8.19 19.04
CA MET A 196 -18.35 -6.93 18.29
C MET A 196 -19.64 -6.69 17.50
N ALA A 197 -20.23 -5.50 17.65
CA ALA A 197 -21.40 -5.10 16.86
C ALA A 197 -21.00 -4.55 15.47
N GLU A 198 -19.84 -3.92 15.38
CA GLU A 198 -19.27 -3.34 14.17
C GLU A 198 -17.74 -3.31 14.25
N GLY A 199 -17.08 -3.18 13.10
CA GLY A 199 -15.64 -3.12 13.01
C GLY A 199 -15.13 -3.26 11.58
N HIS A 200 -13.80 -3.29 11.42
CA HIS A 200 -13.20 -3.59 10.12
C HIS A 200 -13.34 -5.08 9.80
N LEU A 201 -13.53 -5.39 8.52
CA LEU A 201 -13.55 -6.78 8.05
C LEU A 201 -12.23 -7.51 8.32
N PHE A 202 -12.33 -8.73 8.80
CA PHE A 202 -11.20 -9.63 8.96
C PHE A 202 -10.69 -10.15 7.61
N LEU A 203 -9.42 -9.91 7.31
CA LEU A 203 -8.74 -10.44 6.12
C LEU A 203 -7.59 -11.36 6.52
N PHE A 204 -6.73 -10.88 7.40
CA PHE A 204 -5.52 -11.55 7.87
C PHE A 204 -5.37 -11.38 9.38
N ASN A 205 -4.69 -12.33 10.00
CA ASN A 205 -4.28 -12.22 11.40
C ASN A 205 -3.23 -11.12 11.56
N ASP A 206 -3.12 -10.62 12.78
CA ASP A 206 -2.05 -9.72 13.14
C ASP A 206 -0.69 -10.44 12.99
N PRO A 207 0.22 -9.91 12.15
CA PRO A 207 1.47 -10.58 11.84
C PRO A 207 2.38 -10.71 13.07
N LEU A 208 2.34 -9.77 14.02
CA LEU A 208 3.11 -9.87 15.26
C LEU A 208 2.53 -10.95 16.18
N LYS A 209 1.20 -11.05 16.29
CA LYS A 209 0.55 -12.11 17.09
C LYS A 209 0.81 -13.51 16.53
N GLU A 210 0.95 -13.63 15.21
CA GLU A 210 1.34 -14.89 14.57
C GLU A 210 2.85 -15.22 14.65
N GLY A 211 3.69 -14.31 15.16
CA GLY A 211 5.14 -14.46 15.10
C GLY A 211 5.71 -14.35 13.67
N LYS A 212 4.95 -13.75 12.75
CA LYS A 212 5.30 -13.49 11.35
C LYS A 212 5.57 -12.00 11.08
N GLY A 213 5.97 -11.27 12.12
CA GLY A 213 6.42 -9.90 11.99
C GLY A 213 7.61 -9.77 11.05
N TRP A 214 7.84 -8.55 10.57
CA TRP A 214 9.00 -8.20 9.77
C TRP A 214 10.30 -8.42 10.56
N LEU A 215 11.22 -9.17 9.96
CA LEU A 215 12.55 -9.46 10.50
C LEU A 215 13.62 -8.65 9.75
N GLU A 216 14.72 -8.32 10.41
CA GLU A 216 15.83 -7.55 9.82
C GLU A 216 16.36 -8.18 8.53
N LYS A 217 16.43 -9.52 8.46
CA LYS A 217 16.89 -10.25 7.27
C LYS A 217 16.04 -9.97 6.02
N TYR A 218 14.77 -9.61 6.16
CA TYR A 218 13.87 -9.35 5.03
C TYR A 218 14.18 -8.06 4.26
N TYR A 219 15.10 -7.22 4.77
CA TYR A 219 15.64 -6.10 4.00
C TYR A 219 16.51 -6.54 2.81
N LEU A 220 17.01 -7.78 2.80
CA LEU A 220 17.76 -8.39 1.69
C LEU A 220 17.10 -9.71 1.30
N TYR A 221 17.20 -10.09 0.02
CA TYR A 221 16.69 -11.40 -0.42
C TYR A 221 17.66 -12.50 -0.02
N GLN A 222 17.14 -13.69 0.28
CA GLN A 222 17.98 -14.88 0.41
C GLN A 222 18.64 -15.19 -0.92
N ILE A 223 19.94 -15.48 -0.91
CA ILE A 223 20.62 -16.08 -2.05
C ILE A 223 20.21 -17.56 -2.12
N PRO A 224 19.68 -18.05 -3.26
CA PRO A 224 19.24 -19.43 -3.37
C PRO A 224 20.36 -20.42 -3.02
N THR A 225 20.05 -21.45 -2.24
CA THR A 225 21.04 -22.44 -1.77
C THR A 225 21.79 -23.13 -2.92
N SER A 226 21.13 -23.33 -4.06
CA SER A 226 21.74 -23.88 -5.27
C SER A 226 22.89 -23.02 -5.80
N GLU A 227 22.78 -21.69 -5.71
CA GLU A 227 23.83 -20.78 -6.16
C GLU A 227 25.06 -20.84 -5.24
N ILE A 228 24.83 -20.97 -3.94
CA ILE A 228 25.90 -21.14 -2.94
C ILE A 228 26.63 -22.48 -3.15
N LEU A 229 25.89 -23.56 -3.44
CA LEU A 229 26.49 -24.86 -3.76
C LEU A 229 27.32 -24.80 -5.05
N LEU A 230 26.86 -24.05 -6.05
CA LEU A 230 27.55 -23.91 -7.33
C LEU A 230 28.83 -23.07 -7.20
N ASN A 231 28.80 -22.02 -6.39
CA ASN A 231 29.95 -21.17 -6.12
C ASN A 231 30.20 -21.04 -4.61
N PRO A 232 31.10 -21.87 -4.05
CA PRO A 232 31.43 -21.85 -2.61
C PRO A 232 32.02 -20.53 -2.10
N LYS A 233 32.36 -19.57 -2.98
CA LYS A 233 32.79 -18.22 -2.61
C LYS A 233 31.62 -17.25 -2.40
N LEU A 234 30.38 -17.64 -2.73
CA LEU A 234 29.19 -16.84 -2.43
C LEU A 234 28.82 -17.00 -0.97
N GLU A 235 28.85 -15.90 -0.24
CA GLU A 235 28.36 -15.81 1.13
C GLU A 235 26.89 -15.40 1.15
N GLN A 236 26.14 -15.94 2.11
CA GLN A 236 24.72 -15.64 2.27
C GLN A 236 24.50 -14.20 2.80
N ASN A 237 23.37 -13.61 2.43
CA ASN A 237 22.93 -12.34 3.02
C ASN A 237 22.66 -12.47 4.52
N PRO A 238 22.93 -11.42 5.33
CA PRO A 238 22.81 -11.50 6.78
C PRO A 238 21.45 -12.01 7.29
N GLY A 239 21.49 -13.04 8.15
CA GLY A 239 20.33 -13.60 8.86
C GLY A 239 19.54 -14.67 8.11
N TRP A 240 19.90 -14.99 6.87
CA TRP A 240 19.29 -16.06 6.08
C TRP A 240 19.94 -17.43 6.28
#